data_AF-A0A2V9YGF0-F1
#
_entry.id   AF-A0A2V9YGF0-F1
#
_cell.length_a   1.000
_cell.length_b   1.000
_cell.length_c   1.000
_cell.angle_alpha   90.00
_cell.angle_beta   90.00
_cell.angle_gamma   90.00
#
_symmetry.space_group_name_H-M   'P 1'
#
loop_
_entity.id
_entity.type
_entity.pdbx_description
1 polymer ?
#
loop_
_entity_poly.entity_id
_entity_poly.type
_entity_poly.pdbx_seq_one_letter_code
_entity_poly.pdbx_strand_id
1 'polypeptide(L)'
;MTGGGVLAPPTLSLVKPERIQLVWAKEENMKRLAITATMIGFLAAGPFATPARSQYFRCGGDLLTYVVYDAYNNPAPGVRCLRYYPSGAELFVWYGEGQWQQRKYRHVGIAFRGGSDIGTTGRAGDITGNGEDISNNVTGLIFQVIEGDWPNPSNIRVTGAWNAQWRVRPDGVNYTPLQRPTTCGPYFVQYKVRSVAGQQGYGLRCVLRTPGTDTPREGSPPYTTAWFGNGSWQGRTYSHIGRVSMSSSIANSLAGTGEASDICDPHFGQFCNSFSLNSLRFIYKQVGCPSPIPSRPRVAVFSGYDVVGEWNENWSREQPCDL
;
A
#
# COMPACT_ATOMS: atom_id res chain seq x y z
N MET A 1 -48.61 49.06 25.53
CA MET A 1 -47.52 48.60 26.40
C MET A 1 -47.07 47.23 25.90
N THR A 2 -45.77 47.12 25.60
CA THR A 2 -44.95 45.93 25.24
C THR A 2 -45.39 45.10 24.02
N GLY A 3 -44.66 44.94 22.90
CA GLY A 3 -43.28 45.30 22.53
C GLY A 3 -42.41 44.05 22.31
N GLY A 4 -42.01 43.80 21.05
CA GLY A 4 -40.99 42.81 20.63
C GLY A 4 -41.59 41.62 19.87
N GLY A 5 -41.28 41.33 18.61
CA GLY A 5 -40.15 41.73 17.77
C GLY A 5 -39.49 40.46 17.23
N VAL A 6 -39.89 40.05 16.02
CA VAL A 6 -39.36 38.89 15.28
C VAL A 6 -37.91 39.16 14.92
N LEU A 7 -36.98 38.33 15.41
CA LEU A 7 -35.55 38.40 15.09
C LEU A 7 -35.25 37.53 13.85
N ALA A 8 -34.80 38.20 12.80
CA ALA A 8 -34.14 37.59 11.65
C ALA A 8 -32.74 37.07 12.04
N PRO A 9 -32.24 36.01 11.38
CA PRO A 9 -30.91 35.46 11.66
C PRO A 9 -29.78 36.41 11.17
N PRO A 10 -28.64 36.45 11.88
CA PRO A 10 -27.53 37.34 11.54
C PRO A 10 -26.74 36.88 10.32
N THR A 11 -26.43 37.85 9.47
CA THR A 11 -25.47 37.80 8.36
C THR A 11 -24.05 37.62 8.88
N LEU A 12 -23.37 36.53 8.47
CA LEU A 12 -21.94 36.32 8.71
C LEU A 12 -21.13 36.98 7.57
N SER A 13 -20.31 37.96 7.94
CA SER A 13 -19.41 38.69 7.05
C SER A 13 -18.21 37.84 6.62
N LEU A 14 -17.88 37.88 5.33
CA LEU A 14 -16.66 37.32 4.77
C LEU A 14 -15.41 37.95 5.38
N VAL A 15 -14.61 37.16 6.10
CA VAL A 15 -13.24 37.51 6.49
C VAL A 15 -12.30 37.10 5.35
N LYS A 16 -11.57 38.07 4.80
CA LYS A 16 -10.49 37.85 3.82
C LYS A 16 -9.35 37.06 4.46
N PRO A 17 -8.72 36.08 3.77
CA PRO A 17 -7.52 35.43 4.29
C PRO A 17 -6.31 36.37 4.13
N GLU A 18 -5.69 36.75 5.24
CA GLU A 18 -4.40 37.44 5.26
C GLU A 18 -3.26 36.48 4.86
N ARG A 19 -2.34 37.01 4.05
CA ARG A 19 -1.10 36.36 3.62
C ARG A 19 -0.21 36.05 4.83
N ILE A 20 0.07 34.79 5.06
CA ILE A 20 1.18 34.38 5.94
C ILE A 20 2.48 34.48 5.12
N GLN A 21 3.32 35.48 5.45
CA GLN A 21 4.69 35.56 4.97
C GLN A 21 5.58 34.60 5.76
N LEU A 22 6.21 33.62 5.10
CA LEU A 22 7.33 32.88 5.65
C LEU A 22 8.58 33.76 5.63
N VAL A 23 9.02 34.20 6.81
CA VAL A 23 10.32 34.84 7.01
C VAL A 23 11.40 33.77 7.10
N TRP A 24 12.37 33.84 6.20
CA TRP A 24 13.60 33.07 6.22
C TRP A 24 14.53 33.63 7.29
N ALA A 25 14.96 32.81 8.26
CA ALA A 25 16.04 33.15 9.18
C ALA A 25 17.33 32.47 8.71
N LYS A 26 18.36 33.28 8.46
CA LYS A 26 19.71 32.89 8.04
C LYS A 26 20.69 33.20 9.18
N GLU A 27 21.49 32.19 9.53
CA GLU A 27 22.88 32.23 10.00
C GLU A 27 23.30 32.86 11.36
N GLU A 28 23.95 32.00 12.16
CA GLU A 28 25.26 32.15 12.83
C GLU A 28 25.42 32.40 14.35
N ASN A 29 26.12 31.41 14.96
CA ASN A 29 27.21 31.47 15.96
C ASN A 29 27.00 32.08 17.37
N MET A 30 27.14 31.25 18.43
CA MET A 30 28.17 31.42 19.47
C MET A 30 28.26 30.28 20.51
N LYS A 31 29.40 29.57 20.44
CA LYS A 31 30.37 29.17 21.50
C LYS A 31 29.91 28.88 22.95
N ARG A 32 30.34 27.67 23.36
CA ARG A 32 30.97 27.26 24.65
C ARG A 32 30.13 27.31 25.94
N LEU A 33 29.79 26.11 26.43
CA LEU A 33 29.90 25.80 27.86
C LEU A 33 30.51 24.41 28.00
N ALA A 34 31.72 24.36 28.54
CA ALA A 34 32.37 23.11 28.96
C ALA A 34 31.87 22.78 30.36
N ILE A 35 31.25 21.61 30.51
CA ILE A 35 31.00 21.01 31.82
C ILE A 35 31.76 19.69 31.86
N THR A 36 32.82 19.70 32.65
CA THR A 36 33.63 18.57 33.06
C THR A 36 32.74 17.63 33.89
N ALA A 37 32.45 16.43 33.38
CA ALA A 37 31.86 15.36 34.17
C ALA A 37 32.79 14.14 34.13
N THR A 38 33.26 13.82 35.32
CA THR A 38 34.22 12.81 35.72
C THR A 38 33.94 11.44 35.12
N MET A 39 34.93 10.83 34.47
CA MET A 39 34.95 9.39 34.20
C MET A 39 34.91 8.63 35.53
N ILE A 40 33.84 7.88 35.75
CA ILE A 40 33.88 6.68 36.60
C ILE A 40 33.52 5.52 35.69
N GLY A 41 34.53 4.71 35.40
CA GLY A 41 34.35 3.45 34.70
C GLY A 41 33.59 2.47 35.60
N PHE A 42 32.52 1.91 35.05
CA PHE A 42 32.08 0.56 35.38
C PHE A 42 31.85 -0.19 34.07
N LEU A 43 32.81 -1.06 33.76
CA LEU A 43 32.64 -2.17 32.85
C LEU A 43 31.62 -3.14 33.48
N ALA A 44 30.38 -3.04 33.04
CA ALA A 44 29.43 -4.13 33.13
C ALA A 44 28.66 -4.17 31.81
N ALA A 45 29.31 -4.76 30.79
CA ALA A 45 28.60 -5.27 29.63
C ALA A 45 27.75 -6.46 30.09
N GLY A 46 26.60 -6.15 30.70
CA GLY A 46 25.51 -7.12 30.78
C GLY A 46 25.11 -7.49 29.36
N PRO A 47 24.74 -8.74 29.08
CA PRO A 47 24.26 -9.09 27.76
C PRO A 47 23.03 -8.23 27.52
N PHE A 48 23.11 -7.28 26.59
CA PHE A 48 21.92 -6.77 25.94
C PHE A 48 21.26 -7.99 25.34
N ALA A 49 20.23 -8.50 26.02
CA ALA A 49 19.33 -9.47 25.47
C ALA A 49 18.80 -8.84 24.19
N THR A 50 19.36 -9.26 23.06
CA THR A 50 18.72 -9.07 21.77
C THR A 50 17.29 -9.56 21.98
N PRO A 51 16.25 -8.76 21.70
CA PRO A 51 14.90 -9.26 21.75
C PRO A 51 14.90 -10.50 20.86
N ALA A 52 14.58 -11.66 21.45
CA ALA A 52 14.52 -12.92 20.73
C ALA A 52 13.67 -12.66 19.49
N ARG A 53 14.32 -12.68 18.32
CA ARG A 53 13.65 -12.47 17.04
C ARG A 53 12.49 -13.45 17.03
N SER A 54 11.26 -12.94 16.91
CA SER A 54 10.09 -13.80 16.71
C SER A 54 10.46 -14.78 15.60
N GLN A 55 10.59 -16.07 15.93
CA GLN A 55 10.82 -17.12 14.93
C GLN A 55 9.61 -17.29 14.01
N TYR A 56 8.50 -16.60 14.33
CA TYR A 56 7.24 -16.68 13.65
C TYR A 56 6.98 -15.42 12.83
N PHE A 57 6.66 -15.61 11.56
CA PHE A 57 6.21 -14.58 10.64
C PHE A 57 4.93 -13.92 11.15
N ARG A 58 4.88 -12.59 11.11
CA ARG A 58 3.68 -11.80 11.39
C ARG A 58 3.60 -10.63 10.42
N CYS A 59 2.40 -10.38 9.89
CA CYS A 59 2.15 -9.21 9.06
C CYS A 59 2.32 -7.90 9.84
N GLY A 60 1.90 -7.89 11.10
CA GLY A 60 2.06 -6.75 12.03
C GLY A 60 1.25 -5.50 11.64
N GLY A 61 1.42 -4.44 12.43
CA GLY A 61 0.66 -3.21 12.27
C GLY A 61 -0.84 -3.43 12.46
N ASP A 62 -1.63 -2.91 11.53
CA ASP A 62 -3.09 -3.13 11.42
C ASP A 62 -3.45 -4.26 10.43
N LEU A 63 -2.48 -5.11 10.07
CA LEU A 63 -2.70 -6.27 9.20
C LEU A 63 -2.96 -7.55 10.00
N LEU A 64 -4.02 -8.26 9.61
CA LEU A 64 -4.28 -9.61 10.12
C LEU A 64 -3.38 -10.63 9.42
N THR A 65 -2.76 -11.49 10.23
CA THR A 65 -1.92 -12.60 9.74
C THR A 65 -2.75 -13.88 9.69
N TYR A 66 -2.89 -14.46 8.51
CA TYR A 66 -3.52 -15.77 8.33
C TYR A 66 -2.52 -16.80 7.83
N VAL A 67 -2.73 -18.06 8.23
CA VAL A 67 -2.14 -19.24 7.58
C VAL A 67 -3.18 -19.88 6.67
N VAL A 68 -2.71 -20.50 5.58
CA VAL A 68 -3.56 -21.13 4.57
C VAL A 68 -3.72 -22.62 4.85
N TYR A 69 -4.95 -23.11 4.67
CA TYR A 69 -5.29 -24.52 4.60
C TYR A 69 -5.89 -24.80 3.22
N ASP A 70 -5.69 -26.01 2.71
CA ASP A 70 -6.30 -26.44 1.46
C ASP A 70 -7.81 -26.71 1.60
N ALA A 71 -8.46 -27.12 0.51
CA ALA A 71 -9.89 -27.43 0.49
C ALA A 71 -10.27 -28.61 1.42
N TYR A 72 -9.33 -29.48 1.75
CA TYR A 72 -9.49 -30.64 2.61
C TYR A 72 -9.04 -30.37 4.05
N ASN A 73 -8.79 -29.11 4.39
CA ASN A 73 -8.34 -28.68 5.71
C ASN A 73 -6.96 -29.21 6.12
N ASN A 74 -6.09 -29.51 5.15
CA ASN A 74 -4.68 -29.78 5.42
C ASN A 74 -3.90 -28.46 5.45
N PRO A 75 -2.90 -28.32 6.33
CA PRO A 75 -1.99 -27.18 6.29
C PRO A 75 -1.33 -27.03 4.91
N ALA A 76 -1.51 -25.89 4.27
CA ALA A 76 -0.83 -25.54 3.03
C ALA A 76 0.21 -24.46 3.34
N PRO A 77 1.48 -24.60 2.92
CA PRO A 77 2.48 -23.56 3.17
C PRO A 77 2.03 -22.24 2.55
N GLY A 78 1.73 -21.25 3.37
CA GLY A 78 1.37 -19.94 2.87
C GLY A 78 0.73 -19.05 3.92
N VAL A 79 0.88 -17.75 3.69
CA VAL A 79 0.41 -16.69 4.58
C VAL A 79 -0.44 -15.69 3.83
N ARG A 80 -1.34 -15.02 4.55
CA ARG A 80 -2.04 -13.83 4.05
C ARG A 80 -1.87 -12.69 5.04
N CYS A 81 -1.56 -11.51 4.50
CA CYS A 81 -1.63 -10.25 5.21
C CYS A 81 -2.84 -9.49 4.70
N LEU A 82 -3.83 -9.27 5.55
CA LEU A 82 -5.12 -8.69 5.18
C LEU A 82 -5.31 -7.35 5.89
N ARG A 83 -5.65 -6.31 5.12
CA ARG A 83 -6.10 -5.01 5.64
C ARG A 83 -7.60 -4.89 5.42
N TYR A 84 -8.36 -4.71 6.51
CA TYR A 84 -9.80 -4.49 6.47
C TYR A 84 -10.14 -3.02 6.23
N TYR A 85 -11.23 -2.76 5.52
CA TYR A 85 -11.80 -1.42 5.35
C TYR A 85 -13.21 -1.41 5.92
N PRO A 86 -13.58 -0.47 6.82
CA PRO A 86 -14.89 -0.45 7.48
C PRO A 86 -16.04 0.01 6.59
N SER A 87 -15.75 0.76 5.53
CA SER A 87 -16.73 1.37 4.64
C SER A 87 -16.30 1.31 3.17
N GLY A 88 -17.22 1.62 2.26
CA GLY A 88 -16.97 1.60 0.82
C GLY A 88 -17.38 0.29 0.15
N ALA A 89 -17.13 0.16 -1.14
CA ALA A 89 -17.43 -1.08 -1.87
C ALA A 89 -16.43 -2.19 -1.53
N GLU A 90 -15.18 -1.85 -1.20
CA GLU A 90 -14.10 -2.80 -0.93
C GLU A 90 -14.08 -3.20 0.53
N LEU A 91 -14.10 -4.49 0.82
CA LEU A 91 -14.11 -5.01 2.18
C LEU A 91 -12.70 -5.16 2.75
N PHE A 92 -11.77 -5.66 1.94
CA PHE A 92 -10.36 -5.80 2.32
C PHE A 92 -9.45 -5.93 1.09
N VAL A 93 -8.17 -5.65 1.31
CA VAL A 93 -7.10 -6.06 0.39
C VAL A 93 -6.19 -7.05 1.09
N TRP A 94 -5.50 -7.87 0.31
CA TRP A 94 -4.53 -8.79 0.87
C TRP A 94 -3.30 -8.94 0.00
N TYR A 95 -2.20 -9.25 0.66
CA TYR A 95 -1.04 -9.89 0.08
C TYR A 95 -1.02 -11.36 0.51
N GLY A 96 -0.59 -12.25 -0.38
CA GLY A 96 -0.36 -13.64 -0.06
C GLY A 96 0.86 -14.19 -0.75
N GLU A 97 1.56 -15.09 -0.08
CA GLU A 97 2.59 -15.92 -0.69
C GLU A 97 2.62 -17.29 -0.01
N GLY A 98 3.25 -18.27 -0.68
CA GLY A 98 3.29 -19.63 -0.20
C GLY A 98 3.74 -20.61 -1.27
N GLN A 99 3.41 -21.88 -1.04
CA GLN A 99 3.57 -22.97 -1.99
C GLN A 99 2.27 -23.76 -2.10
N TRP A 100 1.88 -24.07 -3.32
CA TRP A 100 0.76 -24.94 -3.62
C TRP A 100 1.26 -26.07 -4.52
N GLN A 101 1.11 -27.33 -4.07
CA GLN A 101 1.67 -28.48 -4.79
C GLN A 101 3.16 -28.28 -5.17
N GLN A 102 3.97 -27.83 -4.20
CA GLN A 102 5.41 -27.49 -4.36
C GLN A 102 5.73 -26.30 -5.29
N ARG A 103 4.73 -25.65 -5.89
CA ARG A 103 4.90 -24.47 -6.72
C ARG A 103 4.76 -23.20 -5.90
N LYS A 104 5.78 -22.35 -5.90
CA LYS A 104 5.76 -21.06 -5.21
C LYS A 104 4.80 -20.10 -5.91
N TYR A 105 4.05 -19.36 -5.10
CA TYR A 105 3.17 -18.30 -5.57
C TYR A 105 3.30 -17.07 -4.69
N ARG A 106 2.95 -15.93 -5.28
CA ARG A 106 2.80 -14.64 -4.61
C ARG A 106 1.70 -13.88 -5.32
N HIS A 107 0.77 -13.27 -4.59
CA HIS A 107 -0.33 -12.53 -5.17
C HIS A 107 -0.77 -11.35 -4.34
N VAL A 108 -1.45 -10.42 -5.01
CA VAL A 108 -2.17 -9.31 -4.40
C VAL A 108 -3.61 -9.43 -4.83
N GLY A 109 -4.53 -9.22 -3.91
CA GLY A 109 -5.94 -9.22 -4.22
C GLY A 109 -6.74 -8.18 -3.48
N ILE A 110 -7.97 -8.02 -3.97
CA ILE A 110 -8.97 -7.11 -3.43
C ILE A 110 -10.32 -7.82 -3.41
N ALA A 111 -11.02 -7.65 -2.30
CA ALA A 111 -12.35 -8.19 -2.07
C ALA A 111 -13.35 -7.06 -1.89
N PHE A 112 -14.54 -7.27 -2.42
CA PHE A 112 -15.65 -6.33 -2.45
C PHE A 112 -16.80 -6.89 -1.63
N ARG A 113 -17.44 -6.00 -0.88
CA ARG A 113 -18.74 -6.28 -0.24
C ARG A 113 -19.70 -6.72 -1.35
N GLY A 114 -20.20 -7.94 -1.25
CA GLY A 114 -21.27 -8.41 -2.14
C GLY A 114 -22.65 -8.14 -1.56
N GLY A 115 -23.67 -8.47 -2.36
CA GLY A 115 -25.05 -8.59 -1.86
C GLY A 115 -25.23 -9.83 -0.99
N SER A 116 -26.38 -9.91 -0.30
CA SER A 116 -26.73 -11.00 0.63
C SER A 116 -26.55 -12.41 0.07
N ASP A 117 -26.74 -12.58 -1.24
CA ASP A 117 -26.90 -13.91 -1.85
C ASP A 117 -25.60 -14.45 -2.48
N ILE A 118 -24.64 -13.58 -2.79
CA ILE A 118 -23.39 -13.95 -3.49
C ILE A 118 -22.21 -14.04 -2.51
N GLY A 119 -22.34 -13.41 -1.33
CA GLY A 119 -21.24 -13.26 -0.37
C GLY A 119 -20.21 -12.25 -0.86
N THR A 120 -19.11 -12.09 -0.11
CA THR A 120 -18.02 -11.18 -0.49
C THR A 120 -17.30 -11.76 -1.71
N THR A 121 -17.12 -10.98 -2.76
CA THR A 121 -16.44 -11.43 -3.99
C THR A 121 -15.06 -10.81 -4.10
N GLY A 122 -14.15 -11.41 -4.86
CA GLY A 122 -12.85 -10.79 -5.08
C GLY A 122 -12.11 -11.29 -6.31
N ARG A 123 -10.95 -10.68 -6.49
CA ARG A 123 -10.02 -10.94 -7.59
C ARG A 123 -8.58 -10.82 -7.09
N ALA A 124 -7.66 -11.47 -7.79
CA ALA A 124 -6.25 -11.42 -7.47
C ALA A 124 -5.38 -11.65 -8.70
N GLY A 125 -4.18 -11.09 -8.69
CA GLY A 125 -3.15 -11.35 -9.69
C GLY A 125 -1.88 -11.85 -9.03
N ASP A 126 -1.18 -12.74 -9.71
CA ASP A 126 0.10 -13.29 -9.24
C ASP A 126 1.27 -12.41 -9.67
N ILE A 127 2.14 -12.07 -8.71
CA ILE A 127 3.44 -11.45 -8.96
C ILE A 127 4.39 -12.54 -9.44
N THR A 128 5.01 -12.34 -10.60
CA THR A 128 5.88 -13.34 -11.22
C THR A 128 7.15 -12.76 -11.82
N GLY A 129 8.14 -13.64 -12.06
CA GLY A 129 9.46 -13.27 -12.56
C GLY A 129 10.54 -13.10 -11.48
N ASN A 130 10.24 -13.48 -10.22
CA ASN A 130 11.17 -13.38 -9.08
C ASN A 130 11.46 -14.75 -8.44
N GLY A 131 11.19 -15.83 -9.18
CA GLY A 131 11.29 -17.20 -8.69
C GLY A 131 9.97 -17.81 -8.23
N GLU A 132 8.84 -17.16 -8.48
CA GLU A 132 7.50 -17.77 -8.40
C GLU A 132 7.25 -18.71 -9.59
N ASP A 133 6.51 -19.79 -9.37
CA ASP A 133 6.21 -20.84 -10.36
C ASP A 133 4.80 -20.73 -10.95
N ILE A 134 3.94 -19.91 -10.32
CA ILE A 134 2.53 -19.75 -10.67
C ILE A 134 2.33 -18.32 -11.17
N SER A 135 1.71 -18.19 -12.36
CA SER A 135 1.41 -16.92 -13.02
C SER A 135 -0.03 -16.91 -13.50
N ASN A 136 -0.96 -16.50 -12.64
CA ASN A 136 -2.38 -16.38 -12.97
C ASN A 136 -2.97 -15.01 -12.61
N ASN A 137 -4.12 -14.73 -13.21
CA ASN A 137 -5.02 -13.66 -12.80
C ASN A 137 -6.41 -14.26 -12.66
N VAL A 138 -7.02 -14.09 -11.50
CA VAL A 138 -8.28 -14.72 -11.15
C VAL A 138 -9.34 -13.69 -10.81
N THR A 139 -10.57 -14.01 -11.20
CA THR A 139 -11.79 -13.31 -10.79
C THR A 139 -12.78 -14.35 -10.27
N GLY A 140 -13.85 -13.91 -9.60
CA GLY A 140 -14.87 -14.83 -9.08
C GLY A 140 -14.42 -15.61 -7.84
N LEU A 141 -13.47 -15.07 -7.06
CA LEU A 141 -13.24 -15.57 -5.71
C LEU A 141 -14.44 -15.21 -4.83
N ILE A 142 -14.85 -16.12 -3.96
CA ILE A 142 -15.93 -15.91 -2.99
C ILE A 142 -15.37 -16.12 -1.59
N PHE A 143 -15.63 -15.18 -0.69
CA PHE A 143 -15.16 -15.18 0.69
C PHE A 143 -16.35 -15.31 1.64
N GLN A 144 -16.30 -16.35 2.47
CA GLN A 144 -17.30 -16.65 3.48
C GLN A 144 -16.63 -16.70 4.84
N VAL A 145 -17.05 -15.84 5.76
CA VAL A 145 -16.61 -15.92 7.16
C VAL A 145 -17.31 -17.13 7.77
N ILE A 146 -16.53 -18.13 8.19
CA ILE A 146 -17.03 -19.34 8.84
C ILE A 146 -16.99 -19.19 10.36
N GLU A 147 -16.07 -18.37 10.88
CA GLU A 147 -15.90 -18.12 12.31
C GLU A 147 -15.36 -16.71 12.54
N GLY A 148 -15.84 -16.07 13.62
CA GLY A 148 -15.59 -14.66 13.92
C GLY A 148 -16.49 -13.72 13.12
N ASP A 149 -16.18 -12.42 13.16
CA ASP A 149 -16.86 -11.39 12.38
C ASP A 149 -15.88 -10.27 12.02
N TRP A 150 -16.23 -9.45 11.04
CA TRP A 150 -15.49 -8.24 10.71
C TRP A 150 -15.45 -7.28 11.92
N PRO A 151 -14.32 -6.61 12.18
CA PRO A 151 -13.13 -6.51 11.32
C PRO A 151 -12.12 -7.66 11.46
N ASN A 152 -12.33 -8.62 12.36
CA ASN A 152 -11.35 -9.64 12.74
C ASN A 152 -11.89 -11.09 12.61
N PRO A 153 -12.25 -11.55 11.40
CA PRO A 153 -12.75 -12.92 11.23
C PRO A 153 -11.62 -13.93 11.55
N SER A 154 -11.92 -14.95 12.34
CA SER A 154 -10.90 -15.93 12.73
C SER A 154 -10.71 -17.01 11.66
N ASN A 155 -11.75 -17.28 10.86
CA ASN A 155 -11.74 -18.26 9.80
C ASN A 155 -12.53 -17.79 8.57
N ILE A 156 -11.85 -17.67 7.44
CA ILE A 156 -12.47 -17.34 6.15
C ILE A 156 -12.30 -18.52 5.21
N ARG A 157 -13.40 -19.02 4.66
CA ARG A 157 -13.40 -19.94 3.52
C ARG A 157 -13.36 -19.15 2.22
N VAL A 158 -12.47 -19.56 1.32
CA VAL A 158 -12.35 -19.01 -0.03
C VAL A 158 -12.73 -20.10 -1.02
N THR A 159 -13.64 -19.78 -1.94
CA THR A 159 -14.08 -20.67 -3.03
C THR A 159 -14.10 -19.94 -4.38
N GLY A 160 -14.45 -20.65 -5.45
CA GLY A 160 -14.51 -20.12 -6.81
C GLY A 160 -13.26 -20.48 -7.60
N ALA A 161 -12.47 -19.48 -8.00
CA ALA A 161 -11.26 -19.70 -8.81
C ALA A 161 -10.19 -20.58 -8.14
N TRP A 162 -10.13 -20.57 -6.80
CA TRP A 162 -9.42 -21.60 -6.02
C TRP A 162 -10.18 -21.84 -4.70
N ASN A 163 -9.82 -22.94 -4.04
CA ASN A 163 -10.43 -23.35 -2.78
C ASN A 163 -9.38 -23.38 -1.66
N ALA A 164 -9.62 -22.63 -0.59
CA ALA A 164 -8.75 -22.58 0.57
C ALA A 164 -9.52 -22.17 1.83
N GLN A 165 -8.92 -22.35 3.00
CA GLN A 165 -9.33 -21.69 4.24
C GLN A 165 -8.19 -20.84 4.77
N TRP A 166 -8.52 -19.66 5.29
CA TRP A 166 -7.58 -18.75 5.93
C TRP A 166 -7.92 -18.72 7.40
N ARG A 167 -6.96 -19.08 8.25
CA ARG A 167 -7.13 -19.05 9.71
C ARG A 167 -6.19 -18.06 10.33
N VAL A 168 -6.74 -17.17 11.15
CA VAL A 168 -5.94 -16.13 11.80
C VAL A 168 -4.91 -16.77 12.74
N ARG A 169 -3.73 -16.17 12.80
CA ARG A 169 -2.61 -16.55 13.66
C ARG A 169 -2.04 -15.29 14.30
N PRO A 170 -2.66 -14.78 15.37
CA PRO A 170 -2.18 -13.56 16.03
C PRO A 170 -0.78 -13.75 16.61
N ASP A 171 -0.46 -14.99 17.02
CA ASP A 171 0.85 -15.34 17.55
C ASP A 171 1.92 -15.58 16.47
N GLY A 172 1.56 -15.46 15.19
CA GLY A 172 2.43 -15.67 14.05
C GLY A 172 2.45 -17.10 13.51
N VAL A 173 3.18 -17.29 12.42
CA VAL A 173 3.23 -18.53 11.64
C VAL A 173 4.67 -18.96 11.42
N ASN A 174 4.97 -20.26 11.52
CA ASN A 174 6.28 -20.77 11.11
C ASN A 174 6.32 -20.79 9.57
N TYR A 175 6.77 -19.68 9.00
CA TYR A 175 6.81 -19.46 7.56
C TYR A 175 8.05 -18.67 7.21
N THR A 176 8.75 -19.09 6.16
CA THR A 176 9.88 -18.36 5.60
C THR A 176 9.42 -17.59 4.37
N PRO A 177 9.42 -16.25 4.42
CA PRO A 177 9.02 -15.42 3.28
C PRO A 177 9.83 -15.65 2.00
N LEU A 178 9.18 -15.46 0.84
CA LEU A 178 9.88 -15.49 -0.44
C LEU A 178 10.71 -14.21 -0.63
N GLN A 179 11.77 -14.28 -1.43
CA GLN A 179 12.61 -13.12 -1.73
C GLN A 179 11.80 -11.94 -2.28
N ARG A 180 12.17 -10.73 -1.88
CA ARG A 180 11.45 -9.49 -2.23
C ARG A 180 11.36 -9.35 -3.76
N PRO A 181 10.18 -9.02 -4.31
CA PRO A 181 10.05 -8.91 -5.75
C PRO A 181 10.81 -7.70 -6.30
N THR A 182 11.31 -7.86 -7.52
CA THR A 182 12.01 -6.85 -8.32
C THR A 182 11.25 -6.50 -9.60
N THR A 183 10.30 -7.36 -9.99
CA THR A 183 9.33 -7.19 -11.06
C THR A 183 7.94 -7.67 -10.62
N CYS A 184 6.89 -7.15 -11.26
CA CYS A 184 5.49 -7.43 -10.90
C CYS A 184 4.83 -8.52 -11.76
N GLY A 185 5.37 -8.85 -12.93
CA GLY A 185 4.69 -9.72 -13.89
C GLY A 185 3.54 -9.03 -14.66
N PRO A 186 2.83 -9.78 -15.53
CA PRO A 186 1.94 -9.20 -16.55
C PRO A 186 0.61 -8.66 -16.00
N TYR A 187 0.16 -9.13 -14.84
CA TYR A 187 -1.15 -8.79 -14.28
C TYR A 187 -1.17 -7.51 -13.46
N PHE A 188 -0.04 -6.81 -13.46
CA PHE A 188 0.17 -5.58 -12.71
C PHE A 188 0.60 -4.46 -13.65
N VAL A 189 0.20 -3.24 -13.30
CA VAL A 189 0.90 -2.06 -13.75
C VAL A 189 2.08 -1.86 -12.81
N GLN A 190 3.28 -1.99 -13.36
CA GLN A 190 4.52 -1.79 -12.63
C GLN A 190 4.92 -0.31 -12.67
N TYR A 191 5.12 0.29 -11.49
CA TYR A 191 5.77 1.58 -11.35
C TYR A 191 7.12 1.41 -10.63
N LYS A 192 8.11 2.19 -11.08
CA LYS A 192 9.32 2.46 -10.32
C LYS A 192 9.08 3.69 -9.47
N VAL A 193 9.58 3.65 -8.25
CA VAL A 193 9.40 4.72 -7.27
C VAL A 193 10.70 5.46 -7.07
N ARG A 194 10.62 6.78 -6.95
CA ARG A 194 11.72 7.65 -6.51
C ARG A 194 11.23 8.62 -5.43
N SER A 195 12.15 9.04 -4.57
CA SER A 195 11.85 10.11 -3.63
C SER A 195 11.68 11.46 -4.31
N VAL A 196 10.73 12.27 -3.83
CA VAL A 196 10.46 13.62 -4.34
C VAL A 196 11.25 14.73 -3.64
N ALA A 197 12.07 14.41 -2.62
CA ALA A 197 12.66 15.42 -1.72
C ALA A 197 14.18 15.27 -1.50
N GLY A 198 14.96 14.98 -2.55
CA GLY A 198 16.44 14.86 -2.44
C GLY A 198 16.94 13.70 -1.58
N GLN A 199 16.03 12.91 -0.98
CA GLN A 199 16.35 11.73 -0.20
C GLN A 199 16.60 10.54 -1.13
N GLN A 200 17.55 9.68 -0.78
CA GLN A 200 17.74 8.42 -1.50
C GLN A 200 16.59 7.47 -1.16
N GLY A 201 15.71 7.27 -2.14
CA GLY A 201 14.58 6.34 -2.04
C GLY A 201 14.27 5.74 -3.40
N TYR A 202 14.11 4.42 -3.43
CA TYR A 202 13.70 3.69 -4.62
C TYR A 202 12.73 2.57 -4.27
N GLY A 203 11.92 2.16 -5.24
CA GLY A 203 11.00 1.05 -5.01
C GLY A 203 10.28 0.56 -6.26
N LEU A 204 9.45 -0.44 -6.01
CA LEU A 204 8.55 -1.10 -6.95
C LEU A 204 7.12 -0.92 -6.43
N ARG A 205 6.18 -0.65 -7.34
CA ARG A 205 4.74 -0.75 -7.07
C ARG A 205 4.11 -1.65 -8.10
N CYS A 206 3.48 -2.71 -7.61
CA CYS A 206 2.71 -3.64 -8.38
C CYS A 206 1.24 -3.31 -8.15
N VAL A 207 0.68 -2.45 -9.02
CA VAL A 207 -0.73 -2.07 -8.97
C VAL A 207 -1.53 -3.09 -9.75
N LEU A 208 -2.45 -3.81 -9.09
CA LEU A 208 -3.23 -4.87 -9.73
C LEU A 208 -4.04 -4.29 -10.89
N ARG A 209 -3.88 -4.85 -12.10
CA ARG A 209 -4.65 -4.39 -13.26
C ARG A 209 -6.13 -4.67 -13.03
N THR A 210 -6.96 -3.69 -13.32
CA THR A 210 -8.41 -3.91 -13.42
C THR A 210 -8.75 -3.97 -14.89
N PRO A 211 -9.49 -5.00 -15.36
CA PRO A 211 -9.89 -5.08 -16.75
C PRO A 211 -10.50 -3.75 -17.23
N GLY A 212 -9.93 -3.17 -18.29
CA GLY A 212 -10.39 -1.91 -18.88
C GLY A 212 -9.89 -0.62 -18.23
N THR A 213 -8.97 -0.66 -17.24
CA THR A 213 -8.59 0.55 -16.46
C THR A 213 -7.08 0.88 -16.44
N ASP A 214 -6.28 0.34 -17.35
CA ASP A 214 -4.80 0.37 -17.30
C ASP A 214 -4.15 1.76 -17.47
N THR A 215 -4.94 2.76 -17.85
CA THR A 215 -4.60 4.18 -17.87
C THR A 215 -5.81 4.95 -17.39
N PRO A 216 -5.72 5.76 -16.31
CA PRO A 216 -6.74 6.76 -16.04
C PRO A 216 -6.81 7.68 -17.25
N ARG A 217 -7.96 7.69 -17.91
CA ARG A 217 -8.30 8.67 -18.93
C ARG A 217 -9.50 9.43 -18.40
N GLU A 218 -9.54 10.73 -18.64
CA GLU A 218 -10.72 11.52 -18.32
C GLU A 218 -11.97 10.86 -18.91
N GLY A 219 -13.02 10.68 -18.10
CA GLY A 219 -14.24 9.97 -18.48
C GLY A 219 -14.21 8.46 -18.30
N SER A 220 -13.08 7.87 -17.83
CA SER A 220 -13.07 6.46 -17.42
C SER A 220 -13.99 6.25 -16.21
N PRO A 221 -14.69 5.11 -16.10
CA PRO A 221 -15.44 4.80 -14.89
C PRO A 221 -14.52 4.81 -13.66
N PRO A 222 -15.00 5.29 -12.50
CA PRO A 222 -14.23 5.19 -11.26
C PRO A 222 -14.01 3.72 -10.92
N TYR A 223 -12.85 3.39 -10.38
CA TYR A 223 -12.51 2.02 -10.02
C TYR A 223 -11.59 2.00 -8.81
N THR A 224 -11.65 0.92 -8.04
CA THR A 224 -10.69 0.67 -6.96
C THR A 224 -9.84 -0.54 -7.27
N THR A 225 -8.56 -0.45 -6.92
CA THR A 225 -7.63 -1.56 -7.04
C THR A 225 -6.68 -1.63 -5.85
N ALA A 226 -6.03 -2.77 -5.71
CA ALA A 226 -5.00 -3.00 -4.71
C ALA A 226 -3.61 -2.84 -5.31
N TRP A 227 -2.62 -2.58 -4.47
CA TRP A 227 -1.22 -2.71 -4.84
C TRP A 227 -0.40 -3.36 -3.74
N PHE A 228 0.71 -3.94 -4.16
CA PHE A 228 1.84 -4.23 -3.28
C PHE A 228 2.99 -3.28 -3.64
N GLY A 229 3.67 -2.76 -2.62
CA GLY A 229 4.84 -1.93 -2.79
C GLY A 229 6.00 -2.44 -1.97
N ASN A 230 7.21 -2.34 -2.50
CA ASN A 230 8.42 -2.60 -1.73
C ASN A 230 9.56 -1.71 -2.21
N GLY A 231 10.48 -1.37 -1.32
CA GLY A 231 11.60 -0.51 -1.69
C GLY A 231 12.61 -0.33 -0.57
N SER A 232 13.39 0.74 -0.71
CA SER A 232 14.29 1.24 0.31
C SER A 232 14.12 2.75 0.43
N TRP A 233 14.08 3.25 1.66
CA TRP A 233 14.01 4.66 1.98
C TRP A 233 15.05 4.97 3.05
N GLN A 234 15.95 5.92 2.77
CA GLN A 234 17.06 6.26 3.68
C GLN A 234 17.87 5.02 4.12
N GLY A 235 18.10 4.08 3.20
CA GLY A 235 18.84 2.85 3.46
C GLY A 235 18.05 1.75 4.21
N ARG A 236 16.78 1.99 4.56
CA ARG A 236 15.93 1.03 5.25
C ARG A 236 14.91 0.44 4.29
N THR A 237 14.75 -0.88 4.29
CA THR A 237 13.78 -1.56 3.42
C THR A 237 12.37 -1.46 3.98
N TYR A 238 11.38 -1.43 3.09
CA TYR A 238 9.95 -1.47 3.42
C TYR A 238 9.17 -2.34 2.44
N SER A 239 8.02 -2.84 2.86
CA SER A 239 7.00 -3.42 1.99
C SER A 239 5.64 -3.08 2.56
N HIS A 240 4.66 -2.83 1.70
CA HIS A 240 3.30 -2.52 2.11
C HIS A 240 2.27 -3.07 1.13
N ILE A 241 1.04 -3.18 1.62
CA ILE A 241 -0.16 -3.34 0.79
C ILE A 241 -1.04 -2.12 0.91
N GLY A 242 -1.69 -1.74 -0.17
CA GLY A 242 -2.64 -0.64 -0.14
C GLY A 242 -3.77 -0.79 -1.15
N ARG A 243 -4.73 0.13 -1.05
CA ARG A 243 -5.82 0.29 -2.03
C ARG A 243 -5.89 1.73 -2.52
N VAL A 244 -6.21 1.90 -3.79
CA VAL A 244 -6.42 3.21 -4.43
C VAL A 244 -7.78 3.21 -5.09
N SER A 245 -8.59 4.20 -4.77
CA SER A 245 -9.83 4.53 -5.45
C SER A 245 -9.55 5.65 -6.45
N MET A 246 -9.70 5.31 -7.73
CA MET A 246 -9.48 6.21 -8.86
C MET A 246 -10.78 6.91 -9.24
N SER A 247 -10.68 8.21 -9.48
CA SER A 247 -11.75 9.10 -9.91
C SER A 247 -11.97 9.03 -11.42
N SER A 248 -13.20 9.29 -11.86
CA SER A 248 -13.54 9.45 -13.28
C SER A 248 -13.15 10.81 -13.87
N SER A 249 -12.91 11.80 -13.00
CA SER A 249 -12.44 13.13 -13.37
C SER A 249 -11.05 13.36 -12.82
N ILE A 250 -10.16 13.87 -13.68
CA ILE A 250 -8.80 14.31 -13.31
C ILE A 250 -8.83 15.83 -13.06
N ALA A 251 -9.84 16.30 -12.30
CA ALA A 251 -9.94 17.69 -11.91
C ALA A 251 -8.71 18.09 -11.07
N ASN A 252 -8.04 19.17 -11.47
CA ASN A 252 -6.80 19.64 -10.83
C ASN A 252 -5.72 18.53 -10.72
N SER A 253 -5.66 17.64 -11.71
CA SER A 253 -4.71 16.51 -11.76
C SER A 253 -4.90 15.44 -10.68
N LEU A 254 -5.92 15.51 -9.84
CA LEU A 254 -6.18 14.47 -8.83
C LEU A 254 -6.83 13.26 -9.51
N ALA A 255 -6.07 12.16 -9.64
CA ALA A 255 -6.57 10.91 -10.22
C ALA A 255 -7.25 10.00 -9.18
N GLY A 256 -6.92 10.12 -7.90
CA GLY A 256 -7.52 9.26 -6.89
C GLY A 256 -6.98 9.48 -5.48
N THR A 257 -7.53 8.74 -4.53
CA THR A 257 -7.07 8.68 -3.14
C THR A 257 -6.82 7.25 -2.72
N GLY A 258 -5.96 7.03 -1.74
CA GLY A 258 -5.69 5.70 -1.22
C GLY A 258 -5.03 5.69 0.14
N GLU A 259 -4.66 4.49 0.56
CA GLU A 259 -4.04 4.21 1.85
C GLU A 259 -3.30 2.88 1.82
N ALA A 260 -2.46 2.62 2.83
CA ALA A 260 -1.70 1.37 2.93
C ALA A 260 -1.38 0.97 4.37
N SER A 261 -0.85 -0.23 4.52
CA SER A 261 -0.13 -0.70 5.72
C SER A 261 1.18 -1.31 5.33
N ASP A 262 2.22 -1.05 6.11
CA ASP A 262 3.46 -1.81 6.04
C ASP A 262 3.24 -3.25 6.53
N ILE A 263 3.94 -4.19 5.89
CA ILE A 263 4.12 -5.55 6.40
C ILE A 263 5.37 -5.53 7.28
N CYS A 264 5.19 -5.68 8.58
CA CYS A 264 6.17 -5.41 9.63
C CYS A 264 7.16 -6.56 9.91
N ASP A 265 7.13 -7.63 9.13
CA ASP A 265 8.11 -8.70 9.27
C ASP A 265 9.51 -8.22 8.82
N PRO A 266 10.60 -8.56 9.52
CA PRO A 266 11.95 -8.10 9.17
C PRO A 266 12.38 -8.42 7.74
N HIS A 267 11.82 -9.46 7.10
CA HIS A 267 12.06 -9.77 5.70
C HIS A 267 11.37 -8.78 4.74
N PHE A 268 10.22 -8.25 5.16
CA PHE A 268 9.43 -7.26 4.44
C PHE A 268 9.90 -5.83 4.70
N GLY A 269 10.56 -5.56 5.82
CA GLY A 269 11.22 -4.29 6.04
C GLY A 269 11.38 -3.95 7.51
N GLN A 270 11.89 -2.75 7.75
CA GLN A 270 12.08 -2.22 9.09
C GLN A 270 11.01 -1.21 9.51
N PHE A 271 10.10 -0.88 8.59
CA PHE A 271 8.98 0.01 8.86
C PHE A 271 7.75 -0.80 9.23
N CYS A 272 6.90 -0.21 10.07
CA CYS A 272 5.67 -0.82 10.54
C CYS A 272 4.61 0.27 10.74
N ASN A 273 4.32 1.02 9.69
CA ASN A 273 3.33 2.09 9.71
C ASN A 273 1.96 1.58 9.25
N SER A 274 0.92 2.14 9.84
CA SER A 274 -0.45 2.10 9.34
C SER A 274 -0.83 3.51 8.91
N PHE A 275 -1.33 3.64 7.69
CA PHE A 275 -1.70 4.94 7.14
C PHE A 275 -3.21 5.16 7.24
N SER A 276 -3.65 6.39 7.50
CA SER A 276 -5.07 6.72 7.66
C SER A 276 -5.84 6.47 6.36
N LEU A 277 -7.14 6.20 6.44
CA LEU A 277 -7.97 5.98 5.25
C LEU A 277 -7.96 7.22 4.34
N ASN A 278 -7.78 7.01 3.03
CA ASN A 278 -7.66 8.05 2.01
C ASN A 278 -6.57 9.10 2.29
N SER A 279 -5.55 8.78 3.09
CA SER A 279 -4.49 9.73 3.45
C SER A 279 -3.53 10.05 2.30
N LEU A 280 -3.51 9.22 1.26
CA LEU A 280 -2.69 9.42 0.07
C LEU A 280 -3.52 9.99 -1.06
N ARG A 281 -2.94 10.93 -1.79
CA ARG A 281 -3.51 11.54 -2.99
C ARG A 281 -2.62 11.22 -4.18
N PHE A 282 -3.21 10.69 -5.24
CA PHE A 282 -2.54 10.33 -6.47
C PHE A 282 -2.72 11.46 -7.48
N ILE A 283 -1.69 12.28 -7.66
CA ILE A 283 -1.69 13.39 -8.61
C ILE A 283 -1.10 12.90 -9.93
N TYR A 284 -1.94 12.79 -10.97
CA TYR A 284 -1.52 12.31 -12.28
C TYR A 284 -0.46 13.23 -12.89
N LYS A 285 0.60 12.61 -13.38
CA LYS A 285 1.66 13.27 -14.14
C LYS A 285 1.81 12.57 -15.49
N GLN A 286 1.63 13.34 -16.56
CA GLN A 286 2.00 12.93 -17.91
C GLN A 286 3.11 13.84 -18.39
N VAL A 287 4.29 13.25 -18.61
CA VAL A 287 5.38 13.91 -19.31
C VAL A 287 5.25 13.54 -20.78
N GLY A 288 4.87 14.50 -21.62
CA GLY A 288 4.70 14.27 -23.06
C GLY A 288 5.98 13.78 -23.73
N CYS A 289 5.85 13.15 -24.91
CA CYS A 289 7.02 12.79 -25.70
C CYS A 289 7.83 14.04 -26.05
N PRO A 290 9.16 14.03 -25.87
CA PRO A 290 10.01 15.07 -26.44
C PRO A 290 9.77 15.20 -27.95
N SER A 291 9.80 16.43 -28.48
CA SER A 291 9.76 16.66 -29.93
C SER A 291 10.85 15.83 -30.63
N PRO A 292 10.58 15.29 -31.83
CA PRO A 292 11.52 14.41 -32.52
C PRO A 292 12.88 15.10 -32.71
N ILE A 293 13.93 14.49 -32.15
CA ILE A 293 15.32 14.82 -32.49
C ILE A 293 15.73 13.82 -33.58
N PRO A 294 16.12 14.27 -34.80
CA PRO A 294 16.37 13.39 -35.95
C PRO A 294 17.40 12.27 -35.73
N SER A 295 18.21 12.34 -34.66
CA SER A 295 19.33 11.44 -34.38
C SER A 295 19.15 10.54 -33.16
N ARG A 296 17.99 10.55 -32.48
CA ARG A 296 17.75 9.70 -31.30
C ARG A 296 16.45 8.90 -31.45
N PRO A 297 16.44 7.59 -31.10
CA PRO A 297 15.18 6.87 -30.95
C PRO A 297 14.26 7.61 -29.96
N ARG A 298 12.95 7.64 -30.23
CA ARG A 298 11.96 8.23 -29.32
C ARG A 298 11.96 7.44 -28.03
N VAL A 299 12.55 7.96 -26.96
CA VAL A 299 12.54 7.28 -25.65
C VAL A 299 11.53 7.96 -24.72
N ALA A 300 10.56 7.15 -24.33
CA ALA A 300 9.67 7.17 -23.15
C ALA A 300 8.77 8.40 -22.90
N VAL A 301 7.45 8.16 -22.95
CA VAL A 301 6.50 8.90 -22.10
C VAL A 301 6.69 8.39 -20.68
N PHE A 302 6.90 9.30 -19.72
CA PHE A 302 6.71 8.98 -18.31
C PHE A 302 5.27 9.32 -17.95
N SER A 303 4.43 8.29 -17.79
CA SER A 303 3.13 8.42 -17.13
C SER A 303 3.23 7.89 -15.71
N GLY A 304 2.56 8.54 -14.78
CA GLY A 304 2.79 8.27 -13.38
C GLY A 304 1.94 9.10 -12.44
N TYR A 305 2.32 9.06 -11.17
CA TYR A 305 1.69 9.84 -10.12
C TYR A 305 2.74 10.45 -9.21
N ASP A 306 2.54 11.70 -8.83
CA ASP A 306 3.05 12.17 -7.55
C ASP A 306 2.06 11.72 -6.48
N VAL A 307 2.51 10.84 -5.60
CA VAL A 307 1.75 10.38 -4.45
C VAL A 307 2.14 11.27 -3.28
N VAL A 308 1.16 11.97 -2.71
CA VAL A 308 1.37 12.92 -1.61
C VAL A 308 0.40 12.66 -0.47
N GLY A 309 0.76 13.05 0.76
CA GLY A 309 -0.05 12.83 1.94
C GLY A 309 0.81 12.44 3.14
N GLU A 310 0.42 11.38 3.85
CA GLU A 310 1.21 10.81 4.95
C GLU A 310 2.60 10.31 4.51
N TRP A 311 2.79 10.02 3.21
CA TRP A 311 4.12 9.94 2.61
C TRP A 311 4.15 10.60 1.23
N ASN A 312 5.35 10.82 0.70
CA ASN A 312 5.55 11.50 -0.57
C ASN A 312 6.50 10.73 -1.49
N GLU A 313 6.02 10.38 -2.69
CA GLU A 313 6.75 9.55 -3.67
C GLU A 313 6.38 9.92 -5.11
N ASN A 314 7.33 9.75 -6.03
CA ASN A 314 7.06 9.79 -7.47
C ASN A 314 6.99 8.37 -8.01
N TRP A 315 5.85 8.00 -8.57
CA TRP A 315 5.61 6.72 -9.22
C TRP A 315 5.68 6.95 -10.72
N SER A 316 6.64 6.32 -11.38
CA SER A 316 6.84 6.47 -12.82
C SER A 316 6.88 5.11 -13.50
N ARG A 317 6.35 5.04 -14.70
CA ARG A 317 6.56 3.92 -15.62
C ARG A 317 7.00 4.48 -16.97
N GLU A 318 7.93 3.79 -17.59
CA GLU A 318 8.30 4.06 -18.98
C GLU A 318 7.23 3.48 -19.89
N GLN A 319 6.75 4.27 -20.85
CA GLN A 319 5.90 3.80 -21.92
C GLN A 319 6.55 4.16 -23.26
N PRO A 320 6.60 3.23 -24.24
CA PRO A 320 7.04 3.56 -25.59
C PRO A 320 6.30 4.79 -26.14
N CYS A 321 7.04 5.71 -26.74
CA CYS A 321 6.48 6.80 -27.53
C CYS A 321 6.15 6.24 -28.93
N ASP A 322 5.13 5.39 -29.02
CA ASP A 322 4.67 4.89 -30.32
C ASP A 322 3.57 5.79 -30.90
N LEU A 323 3.70 6.00 -32.21
CA LEU A 323 3.02 6.95 -33.10
C LEU A 323 1.50 6.75 -33.22
#